data_AF-A0A2Z6RBB6-F1
#
_entry.id   AF-A0A2Z6RBB6-F1
#
_cell.length_a   1.000
_cell.length_b   1.000
_cell.length_c   1.000
_cell.angle_alpha   90.00
_cell.angle_beta   90.00
_cell.angle_gamma   90.00
#
_symmetry.space_group_name_H-M   'P 1'
#
loop_
_entity.id
_entity.type
_entity.pdbx_description
1 polymer ?
#
loop_
_entity_poly.entity_id
_entity_poly.type
_entity_poly.pdbx_seq_one_letter_code
_entity_poly.pdbx_strand_id
1 'polypeptide(L)'
;MLYDGGCSGIRTVSRDWRRQSTVRTLPGHSWKNLVKRIISILNLGLQCIGFMRQEMDKELEEIMSKCNNMNDIRKAAEKASKLKNELKESLNPTITLLNDLFKRLQLKDKNFETFKAASEFDMNVLWDLILRIDSTLMKEDKN
;
A
#
# COMPACT_ATOMS: atom_id res chain seq x y z
N MET A 1 -28.23 26.09 13.01
CA MET A 1 -28.84 25.43 14.19
C MET A 1 -30.14 24.81 13.70
N LEU A 2 -30.41 23.52 13.70
CA LEU A 2 -29.76 22.30 14.17
C LEU A 2 -30.15 21.22 13.13
N TYR A 3 -29.19 20.44 12.63
CA TYR A 3 -29.52 19.20 11.92
C TYR A 3 -29.42 18.07 12.93
N ASP A 4 -30.59 17.61 13.39
CA ASP A 4 -30.75 16.31 14.02
C ASP A 4 -30.63 15.24 12.93
N GLY A 5 -29.53 14.49 12.96
CA GLY A 5 -29.30 13.33 12.11
C GLY A 5 -28.72 12.22 12.96
N GLY A 6 -29.59 11.38 13.54
CA GLY A 6 -29.21 10.27 14.39
C GLY A 6 -28.19 9.36 13.70
N CYS A 7 -26.97 9.32 14.24
CA CYS A 7 -26.00 8.27 13.95
C CYS A 7 -26.54 6.95 14.51
N SER A 8 -27.34 6.28 13.69
CA SER A 8 -27.71 4.88 13.90
C SER A 8 -26.44 4.05 13.98
N GLY A 9 -26.35 3.29 15.07
CA GLY A 9 -25.13 2.69 15.57
C GLY A 9 -24.38 1.83 14.56
N ILE A 10 -23.05 1.88 14.70
CA ILE A 10 -22.15 0.88 14.14
C ILE A 10 -22.51 -0.45 14.80
N ARG A 11 -23.39 -1.21 14.16
CA ARG A 11 -23.59 -2.62 14.48
C ARG A 11 -22.27 -3.30 14.14
N THR A 12 -21.57 -3.78 15.16
CA THR A 12 -20.41 -4.66 15.03
C THR A 12 -20.85 -5.90 14.24
N VAL A 13 -20.63 -5.88 12.91
CA VAL A 13 -20.79 -7.08 12.07
C VAL A 13 -19.56 -7.93 12.31
N SER A 14 -19.51 -8.56 13.48
CA SER A 14 -18.42 -9.44 13.89
C SER A 14 -18.57 -10.87 13.35
N ARG A 15 -19.57 -11.18 12.51
CA ARG A 15 -19.81 -12.57 12.14
C ARG A 15 -20.18 -12.70 10.66
N ASP A 16 -19.24 -13.26 9.92
CA ASP A 16 -19.39 -13.91 8.62
C ASP A 16 -19.08 -13.07 7.36
N TRP A 17 -17.83 -12.60 7.29
CA TRP A 17 -17.16 -12.14 6.06
C TRP A 17 -17.28 -13.12 4.88
N ARG A 18 -17.60 -14.41 5.12
CA ARG A 18 -17.83 -15.43 4.08
C ARG A 18 -19.02 -15.13 3.17
N ARG A 19 -20.05 -14.41 3.65
CA ARG A 19 -21.33 -14.29 2.94
C ARG A 19 -21.43 -13.03 2.07
N GLN A 20 -20.76 -11.94 2.46
CA GLN A 20 -20.80 -10.66 1.74
C GLN A 20 -19.90 -10.61 0.52
N SER A 21 -18.75 -11.28 0.59
CA SER A 21 -17.80 -11.36 -0.50
C SER A 21 -18.30 -12.14 -1.72
N THR A 22 -19.27 -13.03 -1.54
CA THR A 22 -19.92 -13.79 -2.63
C THR A 22 -20.85 -12.93 -3.47
N VAL A 23 -21.38 -11.84 -2.90
CA VAL A 23 -22.41 -10.99 -3.54
C VAL A 23 -21.78 -9.85 -4.35
N ARG A 24 -20.58 -9.37 -3.97
CA ARG A 24 -20.02 -8.13 -4.54
C ARG A 24 -18.79 -8.28 -5.43
N THR A 25 -18.08 -9.40 -5.44
CA THR A 25 -16.76 -9.42 -6.11
C THR A 25 -16.40 -10.65 -6.97
N LEU A 26 -17.07 -11.80 -6.91
CA LEU A 26 -16.68 -12.95 -7.76
C LEU A 26 -17.86 -13.88 -8.17
N PRO A 27 -18.01 -14.21 -9.47
CA PRO A 27 -18.88 -15.30 -9.91
C PRO A 27 -18.22 -16.67 -9.64
N GLY A 28 -18.99 -17.63 -9.11
CA GLY A 28 -18.74 -19.09 -9.15
C GLY A 28 -17.43 -19.62 -8.54
N HIS A 29 -17.51 -20.51 -7.53
CA HIS A 29 -16.44 -21.38 -6.98
C HIS A 29 -15.04 -20.78 -6.68
N SER A 30 -14.83 -19.47 -6.86
CA SER A 30 -13.57 -18.77 -6.67
C SER A 30 -13.04 -18.84 -5.24
N TRP A 31 -13.94 -19.13 -4.29
CA TRP A 31 -13.69 -19.49 -2.89
C TRP A 31 -12.66 -20.60 -2.69
N LYS A 32 -12.51 -21.50 -3.68
CA LYS A 32 -11.52 -22.58 -3.66
C LYS A 32 -10.10 -22.10 -3.98
N ASN A 33 -9.96 -21.01 -4.75
CA ASN A 33 -8.66 -20.47 -5.13
C ASN A 33 -8.22 -19.42 -4.10
N LEU A 34 -7.08 -19.69 -3.45
CA LEU A 34 -6.54 -18.83 -2.39
C LEU A 34 -6.25 -17.40 -2.88
N VAL A 35 -5.66 -17.25 -4.06
CA VAL A 35 -5.28 -15.95 -4.63
C VAL A 35 -6.52 -15.09 -4.90
N LYS A 36 -7.53 -15.65 -5.57
CA LYS A 36 -8.79 -14.93 -5.87
C LYS A 36 -9.52 -14.49 -4.60
N ARG A 37 -9.45 -15.34 -3.56
CA ARG A 37 -10.05 -15.05 -2.26
C ARG A 37 -9.33 -13.93 -1.53
N ILE A 38 -7.99 -13.91 -1.51
CA ILE A 38 -7.20 -12.84 -0.90
C ILE A 38 -7.50 -11.50 -1.58
N ILE A 39 -7.48 -11.46 -2.92
CA ILE A 39 -7.77 -10.24 -3.70
C ILE A 39 -9.18 -9.72 -3.40
N SER A 40 -10.16 -10.60 -3.26
CA SER A 40 -11.53 -10.18 -2.93
C SER A 40 -11.66 -9.56 -1.55
N ILE A 41 -10.93 -10.06 -0.56
CA ILE A 41 -10.91 -9.49 0.79
C ILE A 41 -10.24 -8.12 0.78
N LEU A 42 -9.13 -7.97 0.04
CA LEU A 42 -8.47 -6.68 -0.13
C LEU A 42 -9.39 -5.67 -0.82
N ASN A 43 -10.06 -6.08 -1.91
CA ASN A 43 -11.01 -5.21 -2.60
C ASN A 43 -12.15 -4.76 -1.70
N LEU A 44 -12.68 -5.62 -0.82
CA LEU A 44 -13.70 -5.25 0.15
C LEU A 44 -13.16 -4.31 1.23
N GLY A 45 -11.94 -4.55 1.72
CA GLY A 45 -11.28 -3.69 2.70
C GLY A 45 -10.97 -2.29 2.18
N LEU A 46 -10.83 -2.14 0.86
CA LEU A 46 -10.53 -0.89 0.17
C LEU A 46 -11.75 -0.26 -0.52
N GLN A 47 -12.93 -0.89 -0.43
CA GLN A 47 -14.15 -0.33 -0.99
C GLN A 47 -14.47 1.01 -0.32
N CYS A 48 -14.76 2.01 -1.14
CA CYS A 48 -15.14 3.36 -0.71
C CYS A 48 -14.05 4.14 0.05
N ILE A 49 -12.77 3.78 -0.13
CA ILE A 49 -11.64 4.50 0.47
C ILE A 49 -10.88 5.26 -0.63
N GLY A 50 -10.73 6.57 -0.46
CA GLY A 50 -9.85 7.41 -1.28
C GLY A 50 -8.54 7.65 -0.55
N PHE A 51 -7.42 7.56 -1.28
CA PHE A 51 -6.09 7.84 -0.73
C PHE A 51 -5.52 9.10 -1.35
N MET A 52 -5.03 9.98 -0.49
CA MET A 52 -4.27 11.16 -0.87
C MET A 52 -3.06 11.22 0.05
N ARG A 53 -1.90 11.52 -0.52
CA ARG A 53 -0.70 11.83 0.26
C ARG A 53 -0.85 13.21 0.92
N GLN A 54 -0.07 13.47 1.95
CA GLN A 54 0.04 14.81 2.51
C GLN A 54 0.76 15.74 1.51
N GLU A 55 0.43 17.03 1.50
CA GLU A 55 1.19 18.02 0.73
C GLU A 55 2.62 18.18 1.29
N MET A 56 3.59 18.28 0.39
CA MET A 56 5.00 18.57 0.69
C MET A 56 5.24 20.09 0.68
N ASP A 57 6.49 20.51 0.85
CA ASP A 57 6.86 21.89 0.62
C ASP A 57 6.56 22.36 -0.82
N LYS A 58 6.18 23.63 -0.97
CA LYS A 58 5.72 24.21 -2.24
C LYS A 58 6.74 24.07 -3.37
N GLU A 59 8.04 24.22 -3.07
CA GLU A 59 9.09 24.10 -4.08
C GLU A 59 9.19 22.66 -4.61
N LEU A 60 9.03 21.67 -3.72
CA LEU A 60 9.06 20.25 -4.07
C LEU A 60 7.77 19.81 -4.76
N GLU A 61 6.63 20.38 -4.39
CA GLU A 61 5.37 20.20 -5.11
C GLU A 61 5.45 20.70 -6.55
N GLU A 62 6.08 21.84 -6.77
CA GLU A 62 6.29 22.37 -8.12
C GLU A 62 7.18 21.43 -8.95
N ILE A 63 8.27 20.91 -8.37
CA ILE A 63 9.11 19.89 -9.01
C ILE A 63 8.30 18.63 -9.32
N MET A 64 7.50 18.15 -8.38
CA MET A 64 6.70 16.94 -8.53
C MET A 64 5.63 17.11 -9.62
N SER A 65 5.00 18.28 -9.71
CA SER A 65 3.99 18.59 -10.74
C SER A 65 4.54 18.55 -12.17
N LYS A 66 5.85 18.75 -12.35
CA LYS A 66 6.55 18.67 -13.65
C LYS A 66 6.90 17.24 -14.04
N CYS A 67 6.77 16.28 -13.13
CA CYS A 67 7.09 14.88 -13.36
C CYS A 67 5.86 14.12 -13.87
N ASN A 68 5.94 13.48 -15.04
CA ASN A 68 4.81 12.77 -15.64
C ASN A 68 4.88 11.25 -15.44
N ASN A 69 6.06 10.73 -15.14
CA ASN A 69 6.29 9.30 -14.99
C ASN A 69 7.28 9.00 -13.84
N MET A 70 7.43 7.72 -13.49
CA MET A 70 8.31 7.28 -12.40
C MET A 70 9.79 7.58 -12.64
N ASN A 71 10.24 7.56 -13.90
CA ASN A 71 11.62 7.87 -14.26
C ASN A 71 11.92 9.37 -14.09
N ASP A 72 10.96 10.25 -14.37
CA ASP A 72 11.09 11.68 -14.10
C ASP A 72 11.23 11.95 -12.60
N ILE A 73 10.39 11.29 -11.78
CA ILE A 73 10.43 11.40 -10.31
C ILE A 73 11.79 10.93 -9.78
N ARG A 74 12.32 9.81 -10.29
CA ARG A 74 13.65 9.31 -9.91
C ARG A 74 14.76 10.30 -10.25
N LYS A 75 14.78 10.81 -11.48
CA LYS A 75 15.76 11.83 -11.91
C LYS A 75 15.64 13.13 -11.10
N ALA A 76 14.42 13.53 -10.74
CA ALA A 76 14.19 14.68 -9.88
C ALA A 76 14.72 14.43 -8.46
N ALA A 77 14.54 13.22 -7.92
CA ALA A 77 15.04 12.82 -6.61
C ALA A 77 16.57 12.66 -6.56
N GLU A 78 17.22 12.29 -7.67
CA GLU A 78 18.68 12.29 -7.81
C GLU A 78 19.25 13.70 -7.73
N LYS A 79 18.58 14.67 -8.37
CA LYS A 79 18.99 16.09 -8.37
C LYS A 79 18.68 16.78 -7.05
N ALA A 80 17.53 16.48 -6.45
CA ALA A 80 17.06 17.05 -5.21
C ALA A 80 16.89 15.93 -4.16
N SER A 81 17.97 15.63 -3.43
CA SER A 81 17.97 14.57 -2.41
C SER A 81 16.89 14.77 -1.33
N LYS A 82 16.51 16.04 -1.06
CA LYS A 82 15.41 16.41 -0.15
C LYS A 82 14.05 15.86 -0.61
N LEU A 83 13.80 15.81 -1.93
CA LEU A 83 12.55 15.30 -2.51
C LEU A 83 12.29 13.84 -2.12
N LYS A 84 13.33 12.99 -2.12
CA LYS A 84 13.20 11.57 -1.74
C LYS A 84 12.69 11.41 -0.32
N ASN A 85 13.20 12.20 0.61
CA ASN A 85 12.84 12.11 2.02
C ASN A 85 11.46 12.72 2.28
N GLU A 86 11.17 13.91 1.75
CA GLU A 86 9.84 14.53 1.91
C GLU A 86 8.74 13.74 1.21
N LEU A 87 9.01 13.11 0.07
CA LEU A 87 8.04 12.24 -0.59
C LEU A 87 7.74 11.00 0.26
N LYS A 88 8.73 10.43 0.94
CA LYS A 88 8.48 9.33 1.90
C LYS A 88 7.64 9.81 3.09
N GLU A 89 7.98 10.96 3.66
CA GLU A 89 7.24 11.52 4.80
C GLU A 89 5.80 11.87 4.43
N SER A 90 5.57 12.45 3.25
CA SER A 90 4.20 12.76 2.79
C SER A 90 3.32 11.54 2.56
N LEU A 91 3.91 10.38 2.26
CA LEU A 91 3.20 9.10 2.08
C LEU A 91 2.97 8.35 3.40
N ASN A 92 3.77 8.63 4.44
CA ASN A 92 3.70 7.93 5.72
C ASN A 92 2.29 7.91 6.35
N PRO A 93 1.51 9.01 6.36
CA PRO A 93 0.15 8.99 6.89
C PRO A 93 -0.76 8.01 6.14
N THR A 94 -0.69 8.02 4.81
CA THR A 94 -1.47 7.14 3.94
C THR A 94 -1.08 5.67 4.12
N ILE A 95 0.21 5.38 4.23
CA ILE A 95 0.74 4.03 4.49
C ILE A 95 0.28 3.53 5.87
N THR A 96 0.31 4.40 6.88
CA THR A 96 -0.14 4.06 8.23
C THR A 96 -1.63 3.73 8.25
N LEU A 97 -2.45 4.56 7.61
CA LEU A 97 -3.88 4.29 7.45
C LEU A 97 -4.13 2.94 6.77
N LEU A 98 -3.40 2.66 5.69
CA LEU A 98 -3.51 1.40 4.95
C LEU A 98 -3.12 0.20 5.82
N ASN A 99 -2.05 0.32 6.60
CA ASN A 99 -1.61 -0.72 7.52
C ASN A 99 -2.68 -1.02 8.58
N ASP A 100 -3.31 0.00 9.14
CA ASP A 100 -4.35 -0.17 10.16
C ASP A 100 -5.63 -0.78 9.57
N LEU A 101 -5.98 -0.43 8.33
CA LEU A 101 -7.06 -1.09 7.58
C LEU A 101 -6.76 -2.57 7.37
N PHE A 102 -5.55 -2.91 6.92
CA PHE A 102 -5.17 -4.29 6.67
C PHE A 102 -5.10 -5.14 7.93
N LYS A 103 -4.62 -4.61 9.07
CA LYS A 103 -4.62 -5.33 10.36
C LYS A 103 -6.03 -5.70 10.84
N ARG A 104 -7.06 -4.97 10.41
CA ARG A 104 -8.46 -5.26 10.72
C ARG A 104 -9.07 -6.34 9.83
N LEU A 105 -8.43 -6.67 8.70
CA LEU A 105 -8.87 -7.74 7.82
C LEU A 105 -8.50 -9.09 8.43
N GLN A 106 -9.39 -10.07 8.25
CA GLN A 106 -9.20 -11.43 8.75
C GLN A 106 -9.61 -12.46 7.71
N LEU A 107 -8.86 -13.55 7.67
CA LEU A 107 -9.13 -14.71 6.82
C LEU A 107 -9.03 -15.99 7.66
N LYS A 108 -10.16 -16.70 7.83
CA LYS A 108 -10.25 -17.92 8.65
C LYS A 108 -9.68 -17.70 10.07
N ASP A 109 -10.13 -16.62 10.70
CA ASP A 109 -9.74 -16.24 12.08
C ASP A 109 -8.24 -15.91 12.24
N LYS A 110 -7.51 -15.75 11.12
CA LYS A 110 -6.15 -15.23 11.08
C LYS A 110 -6.16 -13.80 10.56
N ASN A 111 -5.51 -12.89 11.28
CA ASN A 111 -5.36 -11.51 10.83
C ASN A 111 -4.38 -11.44 9.67
N PHE A 112 -4.54 -10.42 8.83
CA PHE A 112 -3.49 -10.06 7.89
C PHE A 112 -2.34 -9.38 8.64
N GLU A 113 -1.12 -9.70 8.22
CA GLU A 113 0.09 -9.08 8.72
C GLU A 113 0.60 -8.08 7.68
N THR A 114 1.14 -6.97 8.17
CA THR A 114 1.82 -6.00 7.31
C THR A 114 3.29 -5.96 7.66
N PHE A 115 4.12 -5.84 6.63
CA PHE A 115 5.56 -5.83 6.75
C PHE A 115 6.08 -4.44 6.40
N LYS A 116 7.18 -4.04 7.05
CA LYS A 116 7.89 -2.83 6.64
C LYS A 116 8.63 -3.10 5.33
N ALA A 117 8.73 -2.08 4.50
CA ALA A 117 9.59 -2.14 3.32
C ALA A 117 11.04 -2.43 3.73
N ALA A 118 11.74 -3.20 2.91
CA ALA A 118 13.16 -3.47 3.11
C ALA A 118 13.95 -2.16 3.12
N SER A 119 14.90 -2.04 4.05
CA SER A 119 15.83 -0.93 4.04
C SER A 119 16.85 -1.08 2.92
N GLU A 120 17.54 0.02 2.59
CA GLU A 120 18.65 -0.02 1.63
C GLU A 120 19.77 -0.96 2.11
N PHE A 121 19.97 -1.04 3.43
CA PHE A 121 20.86 -2.01 4.05
C PHE A 121 20.41 -3.46 3.80
N ASP A 122 19.13 -3.78 4.06
CA ASP A 122 18.60 -5.14 3.83
C ASP A 122 18.73 -5.56 2.36
N MET A 123 18.49 -4.62 1.45
CA MET A 123 18.65 -4.84 0.01
C MET A 123 20.12 -5.09 -0.37
N ASN A 124 21.06 -4.35 0.22
CA ASN A 124 22.49 -4.55 -0.03
C ASN A 124 22.98 -5.88 0.56
N VAL A 125 22.55 -6.25 1.76
CA VAL A 125 22.86 -7.57 2.35
C VAL A 125 22.35 -8.70 1.46
N LEU A 126 21.11 -8.59 0.97
CA LEU A 126 20.55 -9.56 0.04
C LEU A 126 21.39 -9.65 -1.26
N TRP A 127 21.81 -8.50 -1.78
CA TRP A 127 22.65 -8.43 -2.98
C TRP A 127 24.02 -9.09 -2.77
N ASP A 128 24.67 -8.85 -1.63
CA ASP A 128 25.95 -9.48 -1.31
C ASP A 128 25.83 -11.00 -1.17
N LEU A 129 24.71 -11.50 -0.62
CA LEU A 129 24.42 -12.93 -0.57
C LEU A 129 24.26 -13.52 -1.98
N ILE A 130 23.62 -12.80 -2.89
CA ILE A 130 23.46 -13.20 -4.30
C ILE A 130 24.82 -13.25 -5.00
N LEU A 131 25.68 -12.24 -4.80
CA LEU A 131 27.02 -12.21 -5.39
C LEU A 131 27.92 -13.36 -4.91
N ARG A 132 27.68 -13.89 -3.70
CA ARG A 132 28.37 -15.10 -3.21
C ARG A 132 27.95 -16.37 -3.96
N ILE A 133 26.75 -16.39 -4.53
CA ILE A 133 26.25 -17.50 -5.35
C ILE A 133 26.74 -17.33 -6.79
N ASP A 134 26.64 -16.11 -7.33
CA ASP A 134 27.06 -15.77 -8.68
C ASP A 134 27.72 -14.39 -8.72
N SER A 135 29.06 -14.39 -8.81
CA SER A 135 29.87 -13.18 -8.85
C SER A 135 29.88 -12.48 -10.21
N THR A 136 29.24 -13.07 -11.23
CA THR A 136 29.17 -12.47 -12.59
C THR A 136 28.05 -11.44 -12.73
N LEU A 137 27.17 -11.36 -11.73
CA LEU A 137 26.05 -10.43 -11.71
C LEU A 137 26.50 -8.99 -11.45
N MET A 138 25.95 -8.07 -12.25
CA MET A 138 26.16 -6.63 -12.11
C MET A 138 24.88 -5.98 -11.59
N LYS A 139 25.02 -5.07 -10.62
CA LYS A 139 23.90 -4.25 -10.12
C LYS A 139 23.66 -3.10 -11.10
N GLU A 140 23.22 -3.43 -12.30
CA GLU A 140 22.82 -2.41 -13.29
C GLU A 140 21.34 -2.12 -13.12
N ASP A 141 21.02 -0.86 -12.76
CA ASP A 141 19.69 -0.31 -12.95
C ASP A 141 19.49 -0.09 -14.46
N LYS A 142 19.06 -1.14 -15.18
CA LYS A 142 18.63 -0.96 -16.58
C LYS A 142 17.35 -0.10 -16.59
N ASN A 143 17.57 1.18 -16.86
CA ASN A 143 16.68 2.30 -17.23
C ASN A 143 15.19 1.98 -17.47
#